data_AF-A0A4V5LWE9-F1
#
_entry.id   AF-A0A4V5LWE9-F1
#
_cell.length_a   1.000
_cell.length_b   1.000
_cell.length_c   1.000
_cell.angle_alpha   90.00
_cell.angle_beta   90.00
_cell.angle_gamma   90.00
#
_symmetry.space_group_name_H-M   'P 1'
#
loop_
_entity.id
_entity.type
_entity.pdbx_description
1 polymer ?
#
loop_
_entity_poly.entity_id
_entity_poly.type
_entity_poly.pdbx_seq_one_letter_code
_entity_poly.pdbx_strand_id
1 'polypeptide(L)'
;MSDSRPCPIIARRSAYVLDLAPGRYLWCACGRSNTQPFCDGSHDGSGMQPMAFEVTRRSGTQWLCGCKHTRHAPHCDGFHNRLPPPEGGG
;
A
#
# COMPACT_ATOMS: atom_id res chain seq x y z
N MET A 1 -24.11 15.93 -2.15
CA MET A 1 -23.80 14.53 -1.78
C MET A 1 -22.29 14.42 -1.71
N SER A 2 -21.69 14.60 -0.53
CA SER A 2 -20.23 14.56 -0.38
C SER A 2 -19.77 13.11 -0.48
N ASP A 3 -19.18 12.76 -1.63
CA ASP A 3 -18.52 11.48 -1.85
C ASP A 3 -17.19 11.48 -1.09
N SER A 4 -17.26 11.37 0.24
CA SER A 4 -16.11 11.20 1.11
C SER A 4 -15.58 9.77 0.98
N ARG A 5 -15.10 9.41 -0.21
CA ARG A 5 -14.39 8.13 -0.40
C ARG A 5 -13.21 8.10 0.56
N PRO A 6 -13.00 6.99 1.28
CA PRO A 6 -11.87 6.88 2.17
C PRO A 6 -10.58 7.00 1.36
N CYS A 7 -9.81 8.06 1.62
CA CYS A 7 -8.53 8.30 0.98
C CYS A 7 -7.42 7.61 1.80
N PRO A 8 -6.54 6.80 1.19
CA PRO A 8 -5.45 6.17 1.90
C PRO A 8 -4.37 7.19 2.30
N ILE A 9 -3.67 6.92 3.40
CA ILE A 9 -2.53 7.71 3.82
C ILE A 9 -1.30 7.25 3.01
N ILE A 10 -0.51 8.22 2.54
CA ILE A 10 0.78 7.92 1.90
C ILE A 10 1.75 7.44 2.98
N ALA A 11 1.95 6.13 3.11
CA ALA A 11 2.93 5.57 4.05
C ALA A 11 4.37 5.90 3.61
N ARG A 12 4.64 5.86 2.30
CA ARG A 12 5.87 6.39 1.70
C ARG A 12 5.75 6.66 0.20
N ARG A 13 6.56 7.56 -0.35
CA ARG A 13 6.64 7.84 -1.80
C ARG A 13 7.64 6.94 -2.53
N SER A 14 7.61 5.63 -2.27
CA SER A 14 8.47 4.63 -2.94
C SER A 14 7.90 3.21 -2.78
N ALA A 15 8.38 2.25 -3.57
CA ALA A 15 8.00 0.84 -3.45
C ALA A 15 8.74 0.16 -2.29
N TYR A 16 8.06 -0.62 -1.44
CA TYR A 16 8.67 -1.60 -0.53
C TYR A 16 9.29 -2.72 -1.35
N VAL A 17 10.62 -2.81 -1.35
CA VAL A 17 11.39 -3.83 -2.07
C VAL A 17 11.79 -4.91 -1.07
N LEU A 18 11.27 -6.12 -1.24
CA LEU A 18 11.53 -7.26 -0.36
C LEU A 18 11.35 -8.59 -1.09
N ASP A 19 12.10 -9.60 -0.67
CA ASP A 19 11.92 -10.98 -1.13
C ASP A 19 10.87 -11.68 -0.27
N LEU A 20 9.88 -12.29 -0.92
CA LEU A 20 8.81 -13.02 -0.25
C LEU A 20 8.87 -14.51 -0.56
N ALA A 21 8.71 -15.32 0.48
CA ALA A 21 8.47 -16.74 0.32
C ALA A 21 7.11 -16.99 -0.34
N PRO A 22 6.87 -18.18 -0.93
CA PRO A 22 5.54 -18.54 -1.39
C PRO A 22 4.54 -18.52 -0.24
N GLY A 23 3.38 -17.90 -0.46
CA GLY A 23 2.37 -17.75 0.59
C GLY A 23 1.35 -16.66 0.31
N ARG A 24 0.34 -16.61 1.17
CA ARG A 24 -0.70 -15.58 1.15
C ARG A 24 -0.31 -14.42 2.06
N TYR A 25 -0.42 -13.21 1.53
CA TYR A 25 -0.08 -11.98 2.23
C TYR A 25 -1.25 -11.00 2.19
N LEU A 26 -1.30 -10.10 3.17
CA LEU A 26 -2.27 -9.01 3.24
C LEU A 26 -1.54 -7.68 3.07
N TRP A 27 -1.65 -7.07 1.89
CA TRP A 27 -1.09 -5.74 1.64
C TRP A 27 -1.93 -4.66 2.33
N CYS A 28 -1.27 -3.74 3.04
CA CYS A 28 -1.92 -2.59 3.64
C CYS A 28 -2.34 -1.60 2.56
N ALA A 29 -3.65 -1.48 2.33
CA ALA A 29 -4.24 -0.52 1.39
C ALA A 29 -4.49 0.86 2.03
N CYS A 30 -4.66 0.94 3.35
CA CYS A 30 -5.03 2.19 4.04
C CYS A 30 -3.86 3.12 4.37
N GLY A 31 -2.62 2.59 4.38
CA GLY A 31 -1.41 3.34 4.75
C GLY A 31 -1.16 3.49 6.26
N ARG A 32 -2.08 3.05 7.13
CA ARG A 32 -2.00 3.22 8.59
C ARG A 32 -1.14 2.19 9.32
N SER A 33 -0.79 1.08 8.66
CA SER A 33 -0.06 -0.01 9.31
C SER A 33 1.33 0.43 9.77
N ASN A 34 1.74 -0.06 10.94
CA ASN A 34 3.10 0.07 11.48
C ASN A 34 4.04 -1.00 10.92
N THR A 35 3.51 -2.08 10.33
CA THR A 35 4.28 -3.18 9.73
C THR A 35 4.23 -3.15 8.20
N GLN A 36 4.35 -1.95 7.62
CA GLN A 36 4.31 -1.78 6.16
C GLN A 36 5.34 -2.70 5.46
N PRO A 37 5.02 -3.26 4.28
CA PRO A 37 3.84 -2.98 3.45
C PRO A 37 2.59 -3.80 3.83
N PHE A 38 2.64 -4.57 4.91
CA PHE A 38 1.58 -5.51 5.29
C PHE A 38 0.57 -4.92 6.26
N CYS A 39 -0.63 -5.47 6.27
CA CYS A 39 -1.68 -5.09 7.21
C CYS A 39 -1.40 -5.62 8.62
N ASP A 40 -1.58 -4.76 9.62
CA ASP A 40 -1.46 -5.06 11.05
C ASP A 40 -2.79 -4.88 11.83
N GLY A 41 -3.87 -4.53 11.13
CA GLY A 41 -5.17 -4.22 11.74
C GLY A 41 -5.47 -2.71 11.87
N SER A 42 -4.49 -1.83 11.66
CA SER A 42 -4.66 -0.37 11.78
C SER A 42 -5.64 0.25 10.74
N HIS A 43 -6.26 -0.55 9.88
CA HIS A 43 -7.31 -0.11 8.95
C HIS A 43 -8.69 0.02 9.63
N ASP A 44 -8.86 -0.50 10.84
CA ASP A 44 -10.12 -0.39 11.57
C ASP A 44 -10.56 1.07 11.70
N GLY A 45 -11.86 1.31 11.44
CA GLY A 45 -12.46 2.65 11.41
C GLY A 45 -12.10 3.50 10.20
N SER A 46 -11.27 3.04 9.25
CA SER A 46 -10.93 3.81 8.04
C SER A 46 -11.85 3.55 6.85
N GLY A 47 -12.78 2.59 6.95
CA GLY A 47 -13.61 2.15 5.82
C GLY A 47 -12.84 1.48 4.67
N MET A 48 -11.56 1.15 4.88
CA MET A 48 -10.72 0.44 3.90
C MET A 48 -10.39 -0.95 4.42
N GLN A 49 -10.11 -1.87 3.52
CA GLN A 49 -9.74 -3.25 3.83
C GLN A 49 -8.38 -3.58 3.21
N PRO A 50 -7.58 -4.48 3.81
CA PRO A 50 -6.35 -4.95 3.20
C PRO A 50 -6.64 -5.77 1.93
N MET A 51 -5.69 -5.77 1.00
CA MET A 51 -5.79 -6.60 -0.21
C MET A 51 -5.01 -7.90 0.00
N ALA A 52 -5.69 -9.04 -0.14
CA ALA A 52 -5.02 -10.33 -0.19
C ALA A 52 -4.32 -10.53 -1.55
N PHE A 53 -3.10 -11.05 -1.52
CA PHE A 53 -2.40 -11.50 -2.71
C PHE A 53 -1.57 -12.76 -2.40
N GLU A 54 -1.23 -13.51 -3.44
CA GLU A 54 -0.49 -14.76 -3.33
C GLU A 54 0.84 -14.67 -4.08
N VAL A 55 1.90 -15.11 -3.42
CA VAL A 55 3.21 -15.32 -4.03
C VAL A 55 3.35 -16.81 -4.32
N THR A 56 3.43 -17.17 -5.59
CA THR A 56 3.47 -18.59 -6.01
C THR A 56 4.87 -19.14 -6.21
N ARG A 57 5.88 -18.27 -6.38
CA ARG A 57 7.28 -18.66 -6.63
C ARG A 57 8.22 -18.07 -5.59
N ARG A 58 9.25 -18.84 -5.23
CA ARG A 58 10.17 -18.56 -4.11
C ARG A 58 11.18 -17.44 -4.39
N SER A 59 11.39 -17.04 -5.64
CA SER A 59 12.58 -16.26 -6.04
C SER A 59 12.28 -14.92 -6.72
N GLY A 60 11.18 -14.24 -6.34
CA GLY A 60 10.82 -12.95 -6.93
C GLY A 60 10.92 -11.82 -5.92
N THR A 61 11.83 -10.87 -6.15
CA THR A 61 11.81 -9.58 -5.46
C THR A 61 10.49 -8.88 -5.73
N GLN A 62 9.76 -8.55 -4.68
CA GLN A 62 8.47 -7.87 -4.74
C GLN A 62 8.64 -6.38 -4.54
N TRP A 63 7.94 -5.61 -5.37
CA TRP A 63 7.96 -4.15 -5.34
C TRP A 63 6.59 -3.63 -4.91
N LEU A 64 6.26 -3.74 -3.63
CA LEU A 64 4.92 -3.43 -3.13
C LEU A 64 4.70 -1.93 -2.97
N CYS A 65 3.53 -1.45 -3.36
CA CYS A 65 3.22 -0.03 -3.34
C CYS A 65 3.23 0.53 -1.90
N GLY A 66 4.03 1.57 -1.69
CA GLY A 66 4.08 2.31 -0.43
C GLY A 66 3.17 3.53 -0.37
N CYS A 67 2.84 4.14 -1.50
CA CYS A 67 2.02 5.35 -1.51
C CYS A 67 0.51 5.07 -1.45
N LYS A 68 0.10 3.83 -1.73
CA LYS A 68 -1.29 3.34 -1.70
C LYS A 68 -2.20 3.88 -2.80
N HIS A 69 -1.63 4.61 -3.76
CA HIS A 69 -2.34 5.14 -4.94
C HIS A 69 -1.98 4.40 -6.25
N THR A 70 -1.38 3.21 -6.16
CA THR A 70 -1.12 2.37 -7.34
C THR A 70 -2.43 1.95 -8.01
N ARG A 71 -2.39 1.83 -9.34
CA ARG A 71 -3.47 1.23 -10.14
C ARG A 71 -3.27 -0.27 -10.38
N HIS A 72 -2.12 -0.80 -9.97
CA HIS A 72 -1.75 -2.20 -10.11
C HIS A 72 -1.51 -2.86 -8.73
N ALA A 73 -2.37 -2.57 -7.75
CA ALA A 73 -2.23 -3.12 -6.41
C ALA A 73 -2.07 -4.65 -6.41
N PRO A 74 -1.20 -5.21 -5.55
CA PRO A 74 -0.35 -4.53 -4.55
C PRO A 74 0.96 -3.97 -5.14
N HIS A 75 1.17 -4.17 -6.44
CA HIS A 75 2.24 -3.70 -7.33
C HIS A 75 2.55 -2.21 -7.22
N CYS A 76 3.81 -1.79 -7.08
CA CYS A 76 4.19 -0.41 -7.41
C CYS A 76 4.18 -0.19 -8.92
N ASP A 77 3.54 0.89 -9.38
CA ASP A 77 3.44 1.32 -10.77
C ASP A 77 4.10 2.69 -11.02
N GLY A 78 4.84 3.21 -10.03
CA GLY A 78 5.47 4.52 -10.10
C GLY A 78 4.51 5.70 -9.86
N PHE A 79 3.24 5.49 -9.56
CA PHE A 79 2.26 6.58 -9.36
C PHE A 79 2.67 7.57 -8.25
N HIS A 80 3.50 7.14 -7.30
CA HIS A 80 4.04 8.01 -6.25
C HIS A 80 4.81 9.23 -6.77
N ASN A 81 5.31 9.19 -8.01
CA ASN A 81 5.98 10.32 -8.68
C ASN A 81 5.00 11.39 -9.18
N ARG A 82 3.69 11.11 -9.18
CA ARG A 82 2.63 12.00 -9.68
C ARG A 82 1.74 12.55 -8.56
N LEU A 83 2.02 12.18 -7.31
CA LEU A 83 1.26 12.69 -6.17
C LEU A 83 1.63 14.16 -5.93
N PRO A 84 0.65 15.02 -5.60
CA PRO A 84 0.93 16.40 -5.18
C PRO A 84 1.93 16.39 -4.02
N PRO A 85 2.71 17.46 -3.79
CA PRO A 85 3.54 17.56 -2.58
C PRO A 85 2.68 17.36 -1.33
N PRO A 86 3.27 16.91 -0.19
CA PRO A 86 2.51 16.82 1.04
C PRO A 86 1.91 18.20 1.34
N GLU A 87 0.60 18.26 1.53
CA GLU A 87 -0.11 19.49 1.88
C GLU A 87 0.39 19.94 3.26
N GLY A 88 1.13 21.05 3.31
CA GLY A 88 1.66 21.64 4.55
C GLY A 88 3.10 21.23 4.89
N GLY A 89 4.04 22.00 4.36
CA GLY A 89 5.44 22.03 4.82
C GLY A 89 6.01 23.42 4.56
N GLY A 90 5.80 24.32 5.53
CA GLY A 90 6.67 25.47 5.75
C GLY A 90 7.84 25.08 6.64
#